data_AF-A0A1J8PLU5-F1
#
_entry.id   AF-A0A1J8PLU5-F1
#
_cell.length_a   1.000
_cell.length_b   1.000
_cell.length_c   1.000
_cell.angle_alpha   90.00
_cell.angle_beta   90.00
_cell.angle_gamma   90.00
#
_symmetry.space_group_name_H-M   'P 1'
#
loop_
_entity.id
_entity.type
_entity.pdbx_description
1 polymer ?
#
loop_
_entity_poly.entity_id
_entity_poly.type
_entity_poly.pdbx_seq_one_letter_code
_entity_poly.pdbx_strand_id
1 'polypeptide(L)'
;MPSTATIPKAVFWIFLVIGQVLTAQVPLTLPPASASGDRCDLSGQWNLDEQPATNVTGNLVFETANSLLQHWANTRYRNGHTIVPGTIPVGTILYHGAIMGPHIPTALDWVATEPDHSMLFCMGEVKSGCLHVTFVVTRPMKVLYFDGSSAALFSEGSMDTQDLLAWSEMKPEWALNEYQRIEDLCKWGQKYGLNGFVRMQMNFEMMICNFTSHMEVVSSLNLETLHLKLDNGQPTEDLNTMHSTFELMNSASWREAYPGETQVILDYSGLVSFYDTALVPSLAPRRVGLERWDHRVAGISSEDMERVKDRLAQLIDTPAVWM
;
A
#
# COMPACT_ATOMS: atom_id res chain seq x y z
N MET A 1 -70.50 7.06 22.36
CA MET A 1 -71.19 6.90 21.06
C MET A 1 -71.47 8.30 20.51
N PRO A 2 -71.32 8.54 19.20
CA PRO A 2 -70.07 8.53 18.44
C PRO A 2 -69.79 9.93 17.85
N SER A 3 -68.53 10.26 17.55
CA SER A 3 -68.22 11.23 16.51
C SER A 3 -66.80 10.97 16.02
N THR A 4 -66.74 10.42 14.82
CA THR A 4 -65.58 10.09 14.02
C THR A 4 -64.76 11.35 13.72
N ALA A 5 -63.57 11.47 14.29
CA ALA A 5 -62.59 12.47 13.91
C ALA A 5 -61.85 12.01 12.65
N THR A 6 -62.06 12.74 11.57
CA THR A 6 -61.41 12.61 10.26
C THR A 6 -59.93 12.99 10.36
N ILE A 7 -59.05 12.07 9.98
CA ILE A 7 -57.61 12.32 9.80
C ILE A 7 -57.42 12.99 8.43
N PRO A 8 -56.87 14.20 8.32
CA PRO A 8 -56.52 14.75 7.02
C PRO A 8 -55.26 14.04 6.52
N LYS A 9 -55.32 13.55 5.27
CA LYS A 9 -54.17 12.98 4.55
C LYS A 9 -53.10 14.06 4.37
N ALA A 10 -52.06 14.04 5.20
CA ALA A 10 -50.86 14.83 4.95
C ALA A 10 -50.08 14.16 3.81
N VAL A 11 -50.13 14.76 2.62
CA VAL A 11 -49.29 14.39 1.48
C VAL A 11 -47.91 14.97 1.74
N PHE A 12 -46.96 14.12 2.14
CA PHE A 12 -45.55 14.47 2.24
C PHE A 12 -44.95 14.49 0.82
N TRP A 13 -44.68 15.68 0.29
CA TRP A 13 -43.86 15.82 -0.91
C TRP A 13 -42.39 15.77 -0.51
N ILE A 14 -41.75 14.63 -0.76
CA ILE A 14 -40.29 14.52 -0.70
C ILE A 14 -39.75 15.19 -1.97
N PHE A 15 -39.21 16.39 -1.84
CA PHE A 15 -38.43 17.02 -2.90
C PHE A 15 -37.04 16.37 -2.93
N LEU A 16 -36.82 15.48 -3.90
CA LEU A 16 -35.48 15.03 -4.27
C LEU A 16 -34.79 16.18 -5.01
N VAL A 17 -33.87 16.88 -4.34
CA VAL A 17 -32.99 17.85 -5.00
C VAL A 17 -31.89 17.06 -5.71
N ILE A 18 -32.05 16.85 -7.01
CA ILE A 18 -30.97 16.38 -7.87
C ILE A 18 -30.09 17.59 -8.16
N GLY A 19 -28.97 17.70 -7.44
CA GLY A 19 -27.90 18.61 -7.81
C GLY A 19 -27.25 18.10 -9.10
N GLN A 20 -27.59 18.69 -10.25
CA GLN A 20 -26.80 18.50 -11.46
C GLN A 20 -25.47 19.23 -11.27
N VAL A 21 -24.44 18.48 -10.86
CA VAL A 21 -23.07 18.94 -11.02
C VAL A 21 -22.79 18.89 -12.52
N LEU A 22 -22.90 20.03 -13.19
CA LEU A 22 -22.37 20.19 -14.54
C LEU A 22 -20.84 20.08 -14.43
N THR A 23 -20.32 18.88 -14.60
CA THR A 23 -18.92 18.68 -14.94
C THR A 23 -18.72 19.24 -16.34
N ALA A 24 -18.39 20.53 -16.43
CA ALA A 24 -17.90 21.10 -17.67
C ALA A 24 -16.59 20.38 -18.02
N GLN A 25 -16.64 19.46 -18.98
CA GLN A 25 -15.44 18.98 -19.63
C GLN A 25 -14.77 20.20 -20.26
N VAL A 26 -13.66 20.66 -19.69
CA VAL A 26 -12.83 21.69 -20.29
C VAL A 26 -12.17 21.03 -21.50
N PRO A 27 -12.43 21.48 -22.74
CA PRO A 27 -11.72 20.96 -23.90
C PRO A 27 -10.23 21.26 -23.71
N LEU A 28 -9.38 20.23 -23.82
CA LEU A 28 -7.94 20.41 -23.87
C LEU A 28 -7.61 21.24 -25.12
N THR A 29 -7.37 22.53 -24.92
CA THR A 29 -6.86 23.41 -25.97
C THR A 29 -5.36 23.24 -26.00
N LEU A 30 -4.86 22.63 -27.08
CA LEU A 30 -3.42 22.50 -27.30
C LEU A 30 -2.81 23.92 -27.41
N PRO A 31 -1.79 24.24 -26.60
CA PRO A 31 -1.03 25.47 -26.79
C PRO A 31 -0.39 25.48 -28.19
N PRO A 32 -0.25 26.66 -28.83
CA PRO A 32 0.51 26.75 -30.06
C PRO A 32 1.94 26.26 -29.82
N ALA A 33 2.41 25.34 -30.66
CA ALA A 33 3.69 24.68 -30.55
C ALA A 33 4.85 25.70 -30.53
N SER A 34 5.33 26.06 -29.35
CA SER A 34 6.65 26.65 -29.17
C SER A 34 7.66 25.52 -28.99
N ALA A 35 8.61 25.44 -29.91
CA ALA A 35 9.60 24.40 -30.01
C ALA A 35 10.55 24.36 -28.80
N SER A 36 10.53 23.26 -28.04
CA SER A 36 11.70 22.74 -27.34
C SER A 36 11.51 21.26 -27.01
N GLY A 37 12.23 20.42 -27.76
CA GLY A 37 12.76 19.10 -27.37
C GLY A 37 11.87 18.16 -26.57
N ASP A 38 10.89 17.55 -27.24
CA ASP A 38 10.53 16.12 -27.19
C ASP A 38 9.12 16.00 -27.80
N ARG A 39 9.07 15.87 -29.14
CA ARG A 39 7.81 15.54 -29.81
C ARG A 39 7.47 14.10 -29.43
N CYS A 40 6.42 13.92 -28.63
CA CYS A 40 5.64 12.69 -28.74
C CYS A 40 5.33 12.50 -30.23
N ASP A 41 5.86 11.45 -30.83
CA ASP A 41 5.64 11.16 -32.24
C ASP A 41 4.19 10.72 -32.43
N LEU A 42 3.30 11.68 -32.59
CA LEU A 42 1.90 11.48 -32.95
C LEU A 42 1.73 11.13 -34.44
N SER A 43 2.81 10.81 -35.16
CA SER A 43 2.73 10.38 -36.57
C SER A 43 2.15 8.98 -36.75
N GLY A 44 2.04 8.19 -35.66
CA GLY A 44 1.23 6.98 -35.66
C GLY A 44 -0.23 7.34 -35.91
N GLN A 45 -0.80 6.87 -37.02
CA GLN A 45 -2.25 6.93 -37.24
C GLN A 45 -2.95 6.22 -36.08
N TRP A 46 -3.60 6.99 -35.21
CA TRP A 46 -4.48 6.46 -34.17
C TRP A 46 -5.69 5.84 -34.86
N ASN A 47 -5.61 4.54 -35.13
CA ASN A 47 -6.70 3.79 -35.72
C ASN A 47 -7.63 3.28 -34.62
N LEU A 48 -8.70 4.03 -34.32
CA LEU A 48 -9.69 3.63 -33.32
C LEU A 48 -10.50 2.38 -33.72
N ASP A 49 -10.43 1.97 -34.99
CA ASP A 49 -11.05 0.74 -35.48
C ASP A 49 -10.15 -0.50 -35.26
N GLU A 50 -8.86 -0.29 -34.93
CA GLU A 50 -7.94 -1.38 -34.60
C GLU A 50 -8.17 -1.84 -33.17
N GLN A 51 -8.48 -3.13 -33.00
CA GLN A 51 -8.61 -3.69 -31.66
C GLN A 51 -7.23 -3.74 -30.98
N PRO A 52 -7.17 -3.45 -29.66
CA PRO A 52 -5.93 -3.61 -28.92
C PRO A 52 -5.42 -5.05 -29.03
N ALA A 53 -4.10 -5.23 -29.07
CA ALA A 53 -3.51 -6.57 -29.06
C ALA A 53 -3.97 -7.35 -27.82
N THR A 54 -4.15 -8.67 -27.96
CA THR A 54 -4.71 -9.51 -26.87
C THR A 54 -3.85 -9.56 -25.61
N ASN A 55 -2.60 -9.13 -25.69
CA ASN A 55 -1.64 -9.08 -24.59
C ASN A 55 -1.36 -7.66 -24.07
N VAL A 56 -2.13 -6.64 -24.48
CA VAL A 56 -1.97 -5.30 -23.91
C VAL A 56 -2.41 -5.29 -22.44
N THR A 57 -1.65 -4.59 -21.62
CA THR A 57 -1.84 -4.50 -20.17
C THR A 57 -1.92 -3.06 -19.67
N GLY A 58 -2.02 -2.09 -20.60
CA GLY A 58 -2.04 -0.65 -20.26
C GLY A 58 -3.19 -0.28 -19.32
N ASN A 59 -4.37 -0.88 -19.50
CA ASN A 59 -5.50 -0.69 -18.60
C ASN A 59 -5.16 -1.10 -17.15
N LEU A 60 -4.35 -2.16 -16.97
CA LEU A 60 -3.92 -2.62 -15.65
C LEU A 60 -2.97 -1.63 -14.97
N VAL A 61 -2.09 -0.98 -15.76
CA VAL A 61 -1.19 0.07 -15.25
C VAL A 61 -1.99 1.27 -14.75
N PHE A 62 -2.93 1.78 -15.56
CA PHE A 62 -3.75 2.94 -15.18
C PHE A 62 -4.71 2.64 -14.03
N GLU A 63 -5.30 1.45 -14.02
CA GLU A 63 -6.16 1.02 -12.92
C GLU A 63 -5.38 0.87 -11.62
N THR A 64 -4.18 0.25 -11.66
CA THR A 64 -3.30 0.18 -10.49
C THR A 64 -2.89 1.58 -10.01
N ALA A 65 -2.49 2.48 -10.91
CA ALA A 65 -2.10 3.85 -10.53
C ALA A 65 -3.24 4.58 -9.79
N ASN A 66 -4.48 4.41 -10.24
CA ASN A 66 -5.66 4.98 -9.58
C ASN A 66 -6.00 4.31 -8.23
N SER A 67 -5.45 3.13 -7.95
CA SER A 67 -5.79 2.32 -6.78
C SER A 67 -4.68 2.20 -5.73
N LEU A 68 -3.51 2.80 -5.97
CA LEU A 68 -2.41 2.84 -5.01
C LEU A 68 -2.90 3.44 -3.69
N LEU A 69 -2.40 2.89 -2.57
CA LEU A 69 -2.76 3.32 -1.21
C LEU A 69 -4.25 3.19 -0.84
N GLN A 70 -5.06 2.49 -1.64
CA GLN A 70 -6.46 2.19 -1.29
C GLN A 70 -6.63 0.75 -0.81
N HIS A 71 -7.27 0.55 0.34
CA HIS A 71 -7.37 -0.76 0.97
C HIS A 71 -8.07 -1.81 0.07
N TRP A 72 -9.30 -1.54 -0.38
CA TRP A 72 -10.12 -2.56 -1.05
C TRP A 72 -9.56 -3.02 -2.40
N ALA A 73 -8.95 -2.10 -3.14
CA ALA A 73 -8.35 -2.44 -4.43
C ALA A 73 -7.10 -3.32 -4.26
N ASN A 74 -6.26 -3.01 -3.28
CA ASN A 74 -5.11 -3.83 -2.92
C ASN A 74 -5.55 -5.20 -2.37
N THR A 75 -6.64 -5.27 -1.60
CA THR A 75 -7.21 -6.54 -1.10
C THR A 75 -7.78 -7.40 -2.23
N ARG A 76 -8.48 -6.78 -3.19
CA ARG A 76 -9.02 -7.49 -4.36
C ARG A 76 -7.92 -8.00 -5.28
N TYR A 77 -6.89 -7.18 -5.53
CA TYR A 77 -5.73 -7.51 -6.35
C TYR A 77 -4.50 -7.67 -5.46
N ARG A 78 -4.57 -8.67 -4.57
CA ARG A 78 -3.60 -8.96 -3.50
C ARG A 78 -2.15 -9.11 -3.96
N ASN A 79 -1.94 -9.63 -5.16
CA ASN A 79 -0.61 -9.78 -5.74
C ASN A 79 -0.19 -8.46 -6.37
N GLY A 80 0.67 -7.73 -5.67
CA GLY A 80 1.25 -6.49 -6.17
C GLY A 80 2.04 -6.69 -7.46
N HIS A 81 1.96 -5.72 -8.36
CA HIS A 81 2.69 -5.67 -9.63
C HIS A 81 3.31 -4.30 -9.89
N THR A 82 3.38 -3.43 -8.88
CA THR A 82 3.86 -2.07 -9.03
C THR A 82 4.68 -1.64 -7.82
N ILE A 83 5.83 -1.03 -8.09
CA ILE A 83 6.71 -0.44 -7.09
C ILE A 83 6.74 1.07 -7.36
N VAL A 84 6.50 1.87 -6.33
CA VAL A 84 6.41 3.34 -6.47
C VAL A 84 7.25 4.04 -5.41
N PRO A 85 8.21 4.90 -5.79
CA PRO A 85 8.87 5.78 -4.85
C PRO A 85 7.89 6.73 -4.16
N GLY A 86 8.18 7.07 -2.92
CA GLY A 86 7.35 8.01 -2.17
C GLY A 86 8.14 8.74 -1.11
N THR A 87 7.48 9.72 -0.51
CA THR A 87 7.99 10.51 0.60
C THR A 87 6.97 10.53 1.72
N ILE A 88 7.43 10.33 2.96
CA ILE A 88 6.67 10.67 4.15
C ILE A 88 7.04 12.11 4.56
N PRO A 89 6.08 13.04 4.61
CA PRO A 89 6.34 14.41 4.99
C PRO A 89 6.65 14.55 6.49
N VAL A 90 7.25 15.68 6.85
CA VAL A 90 7.42 16.09 8.25
C VAL A 90 6.05 16.28 8.90
N GLY A 91 5.91 15.86 10.16
CA GLY A 91 4.68 15.95 10.92
C GLY A 91 3.75 14.74 10.78
N THR A 92 4.07 13.77 9.92
CA THR A 92 3.35 12.49 9.86
C THR A 92 3.48 11.74 11.19
N ILE A 93 2.37 11.21 11.67
CA ILE A 93 2.30 10.42 12.91
C ILE A 93 2.33 8.94 12.55
N LEU A 94 3.22 8.19 13.21
CA LEU A 94 3.40 6.75 12.99
C LEU A 94 3.30 6.01 14.31
N TYR A 95 2.76 4.80 14.29
CA TYR A 95 2.44 4.03 15.49
C TYR A 95 3.16 2.70 15.52
N HIS A 96 3.69 2.31 16.67
CA HIS A 96 4.42 1.06 16.87
C HIS A 96 3.81 0.29 18.04
N GLY A 97 3.46 -0.98 17.82
CA GLY A 97 3.11 -1.92 18.89
C GLY A 97 4.28 -2.85 19.15
N ALA A 98 4.84 -2.82 20.36
CA ALA A 98 6.00 -3.62 20.68
C ALA A 98 5.65 -5.10 20.88
N ILE A 99 6.15 -5.97 19.98
CA ILE A 99 5.91 -7.42 20.01
C ILE A 99 6.77 -8.11 21.10
N MET A 100 8.01 -7.68 21.33
CA MET A 100 9.01 -8.39 22.16
C MET A 100 9.38 -7.64 23.46
N GLY A 101 8.38 -7.14 24.16
CA GLY A 101 8.55 -6.43 25.45
C GLY A 101 8.70 -4.92 25.29
N PRO A 102 8.77 -4.16 26.41
CA PRO A 102 8.62 -2.71 26.40
C PRO A 102 9.91 -2.00 26.00
N HIS A 103 10.31 -2.10 24.74
CA HIS A 103 11.42 -1.33 24.19
C HIS A 103 10.93 -0.36 23.11
N ILE A 104 11.54 0.83 23.08
CA ILE A 104 11.40 1.74 21.95
C ILE A 104 12.44 1.28 20.91
N PRO A 105 12.03 0.92 19.68
CA PRO A 105 12.96 0.46 18.66
C PRO A 105 13.97 1.55 18.30
N THR A 106 15.24 1.15 18.20
CA THR A 106 16.33 2.01 17.71
C THR A 106 16.87 1.56 16.36
N ALA A 107 16.68 0.29 16.01
CA ALA A 107 17.12 -0.34 14.77
C ALA A 107 15.93 -0.54 13.83
N LEU A 108 16.05 -1.44 12.85
CA LEU A 108 14.94 -1.77 11.96
C LEU A 108 13.76 -2.40 12.71
N ASP A 109 12.54 -1.99 12.35
CA ASP A 109 11.28 -2.46 12.96
C ASP A 109 10.09 -1.94 12.11
N TRP A 110 8.86 -2.26 12.51
CA TRP A 110 7.64 -1.88 11.84
C TRP A 110 6.91 -0.74 12.56
N VAL A 111 6.27 0.11 11.76
CA VAL A 111 5.25 1.06 12.22
C VAL A 111 4.02 0.97 11.33
N ALA A 112 2.86 1.39 11.83
CA ALA A 112 1.66 1.58 11.05
C ALA A 112 1.31 3.06 10.93
N THR A 113 0.55 3.41 9.89
CA THR A 113 0.02 4.76 9.71
C THR A 113 -1.21 5.03 10.57
N GLU A 114 -1.80 3.99 11.15
CA GLU A 114 -2.97 4.04 12.02
C GLU A 114 -2.73 3.29 13.34
N PRO A 115 -3.27 3.78 14.47
CA PRO A 115 -3.04 3.18 15.77
C PRO A 115 -3.66 1.78 15.86
N ASP A 116 -4.87 1.58 15.32
CA ASP A 116 -5.58 0.30 15.40
C ASP A 116 -4.80 -0.86 14.77
N HIS A 117 -4.10 -0.60 13.65
CA HIS A 117 -3.25 -1.62 13.02
C HIS A 117 -2.03 -1.95 13.88
N SER A 118 -1.31 -0.94 14.37
CA SER A 118 -0.17 -1.18 15.26
C SER A 118 -0.57 -1.85 16.59
N MET A 119 -1.80 -1.66 17.08
CA MET A 119 -2.31 -2.33 18.28
C MET A 119 -2.41 -3.85 18.12
N LEU A 120 -2.67 -4.37 16.92
CA LEU A 120 -2.66 -5.82 16.67
C LEU A 120 -1.30 -6.46 16.94
N PHE A 121 -0.22 -5.71 16.74
CA PHE A 121 1.14 -6.15 17.01
C PHE A 121 1.57 -5.88 18.44
N CYS A 122 0.70 -5.31 19.28
CA CYS A 122 0.99 -5.03 20.66
C CYS A 122 0.86 -6.30 21.54
N MET A 123 1.74 -7.27 21.31
CA MET A 123 1.69 -8.63 21.87
C MET A 123 2.57 -8.80 23.12
N GLY A 124 2.57 -7.81 24.02
CA GLY A 124 3.32 -7.85 25.29
C GLY A 124 2.81 -8.91 26.29
N GLU A 125 3.48 -9.06 27.43
CA GLU A 125 3.06 -10.04 28.45
C GLU A 125 1.90 -9.51 29.30
N VAL A 126 1.04 -10.40 29.80
CA VAL A 126 -0.14 -10.02 30.62
C VAL A 126 0.23 -9.16 31.84
N LYS A 127 1.39 -9.40 32.45
CA LYS A 127 1.83 -8.68 33.65
C LYS A 127 2.47 -7.33 33.35
N SER A 128 3.16 -7.21 32.22
CA SER A 128 3.90 -5.99 31.85
C SER A 128 3.10 -5.09 30.91
N GLY A 129 2.05 -5.62 30.28
CA GLY A 129 1.32 -4.96 29.21
C GLY A 129 2.15 -4.91 27.92
N CYS A 130 1.72 -4.06 27.00
CA CYS A 130 2.42 -3.79 25.76
C CYS A 130 2.73 -2.29 25.61
N LEU A 131 3.98 -1.98 25.25
CA LEU A 131 4.37 -0.62 24.93
C LEU A 131 3.90 -0.25 23.52
N HIS A 132 2.96 0.69 23.44
CA HIS A 132 2.51 1.31 22.21
C HIS A 132 3.12 2.70 22.08
N VAL A 133 3.90 2.92 21.03
CA VAL A 133 4.71 4.13 20.85
C VAL A 133 4.19 4.93 19.67
N THR A 134 4.04 6.23 19.87
CA THR A 134 3.71 7.18 18.80
C THR A 134 4.94 7.97 18.44
N PHE A 135 5.29 7.96 17.15
CA PHE A 135 6.38 8.72 16.56
C PHE A 135 5.83 9.88 15.74
N VAL A 136 6.60 10.97 15.66
CA VAL A 136 6.41 12.02 14.66
C VAL A 136 7.62 12.06 13.74
N VAL A 137 7.37 12.16 12.43
CA VAL A 137 8.43 12.35 11.44
C VAL A 137 8.96 13.77 11.54
N THR A 138 10.26 13.92 11.82
CA THR A 138 10.93 15.23 11.99
C THR A 138 11.73 15.65 10.77
N ARG A 139 12.04 14.71 9.87
CA ARG A 139 12.68 14.97 8.56
C ARG A 139 12.00 14.13 7.48
N PRO A 140 11.82 14.64 6.24
CA PRO A 140 11.19 13.87 5.18
C PRO A 140 11.85 12.50 5.01
N MET A 141 11.05 11.45 4.89
CA MET A 141 11.55 10.08 4.74
C MET A 141 11.33 9.59 3.33
N LYS A 142 12.39 9.11 2.68
CA LYS A 142 12.33 8.51 1.35
C LYS A 142 11.92 7.04 1.48
N VAL A 143 10.86 6.63 0.80
CA VAL A 143 10.31 5.28 0.91
C VAL A 143 10.04 4.66 -0.45
N LEU A 144 9.94 3.33 -0.50
CA LEU A 144 9.37 2.60 -1.64
C LEU A 144 8.07 1.92 -1.21
N TYR A 145 7.04 2.03 -2.03
CA TYR A 145 5.76 1.38 -1.83
C TYR A 145 5.63 0.15 -2.72
N PHE A 146 5.20 -0.98 -2.13
CA PHE A 146 4.77 -2.18 -2.84
C PHE A 146 3.24 -2.26 -2.83
N ASP A 147 2.60 -2.25 -3.99
CA ASP A 147 1.15 -2.40 -4.11
C ASP A 147 0.66 -3.83 -3.76
N GLY A 148 -0.65 -4.02 -3.83
CA GLY A 148 -1.33 -5.24 -3.38
C GLY A 148 -1.35 -5.35 -1.85
N SER A 149 -1.75 -6.52 -1.36
CA SER A 149 -1.67 -6.89 0.05
C SER A 149 -0.26 -7.37 0.37
N SER A 150 0.74 -6.53 0.13
CA SER A 150 2.17 -6.85 0.13
C SER A 150 2.78 -7.26 1.48
N ALA A 151 1.99 -7.20 2.55
CA ALA A 151 2.31 -7.74 3.87
C ALA A 151 1.37 -8.85 4.33
N ALA A 152 0.50 -9.37 3.45
CA ALA A 152 -0.28 -10.56 3.77
C ALA A 152 0.62 -11.79 3.67
N LEU A 153 0.99 -12.36 4.82
CA LEU A 153 2.08 -13.34 4.98
C LEU A 153 1.69 -14.76 4.52
N PHE A 154 1.38 -14.93 3.24
CA PHE A 154 1.06 -16.22 2.64
C PHE A 154 1.82 -16.41 1.31
N SER A 155 2.06 -17.66 0.93
CA SER A 155 2.96 -18.06 -0.17
C SER A 155 2.39 -17.86 -1.59
N GLU A 156 1.22 -17.22 -1.74
CA GLU A 156 0.43 -17.17 -2.98
C GLU A 156 0.53 -15.82 -3.70
N GLY A 157 1.60 -15.06 -3.49
CA GLY A 157 2.02 -13.98 -4.41
C GLY A 157 2.04 -12.56 -3.87
N SER A 158 1.46 -12.32 -2.69
CA SER A 158 1.45 -11.01 -2.04
C SER A 158 2.84 -10.39 -1.92
N MET A 159 3.85 -11.22 -1.68
CA MET A 159 5.23 -10.78 -1.39
C MET A 159 6.17 -10.86 -2.59
N ASP A 160 5.69 -11.24 -3.77
CA ASP A 160 6.60 -11.55 -4.88
C ASP A 160 7.46 -10.33 -5.31
N THR A 161 6.89 -9.13 -5.35
CA THR A 161 7.60 -7.92 -5.81
C THR A 161 8.69 -7.48 -4.84
N GLN A 162 8.43 -7.58 -3.53
CA GLN A 162 9.44 -7.29 -2.50
C GLN A 162 10.54 -8.36 -2.48
N ASP A 163 10.20 -9.64 -2.69
CA ASP A 163 11.17 -10.73 -2.79
C ASP A 163 12.08 -10.57 -4.02
N LEU A 164 11.51 -10.24 -5.19
CA LEU A 164 12.27 -9.94 -6.40
C LEU A 164 13.24 -8.76 -6.19
N LEU A 165 12.83 -7.72 -5.49
CA LEU A 165 13.71 -6.60 -5.17
C LEU A 165 14.85 -7.04 -4.25
N ALA A 166 14.52 -7.74 -3.15
CA ALA A 166 15.47 -8.20 -2.15
C ALA A 166 16.48 -9.22 -2.70
N TRP A 167 16.02 -10.20 -3.47
CA TRP A 167 16.78 -11.42 -3.77
C TRP A 167 16.91 -11.75 -5.27
N SER A 168 16.30 -10.98 -6.17
CA SER A 168 16.18 -11.30 -7.61
C SER A 168 15.43 -12.60 -7.91
N GLU A 169 14.80 -13.20 -6.91
CA GLU A 169 13.99 -14.42 -7.01
C GLU A 169 12.87 -14.37 -5.98
N MET A 170 11.76 -15.04 -6.26
CA MET A 170 10.67 -15.18 -5.29
C MET A 170 11.04 -16.29 -4.29
N LYS A 171 10.71 -16.09 -3.00
CA LYS A 171 10.90 -17.09 -1.96
C LYS A 171 9.59 -17.33 -1.20
N PRO A 172 8.61 -18.02 -1.81
CA PRO A 172 7.31 -18.28 -1.18
C PRO A 172 7.44 -19.00 0.17
N GLU A 173 8.46 -19.83 0.33
CA GLU A 173 8.78 -20.53 1.58
C GLU A 173 9.31 -19.60 2.69
N TRP A 174 9.72 -18.38 2.34
CA TRP A 174 10.15 -17.32 3.26
C TRP A 174 9.03 -16.32 3.55
N ALA A 175 7.77 -16.67 3.29
CA ALA A 175 6.61 -15.84 3.57
C ALA A 175 6.64 -15.22 5.00
N LEU A 176 6.96 -16.04 6.00
CA LEU A 176 7.04 -15.64 7.40
C LEU A 176 8.42 -15.07 7.83
N ASN A 177 9.41 -15.06 6.94
CA ASN A 177 10.77 -14.60 7.25
C ASN A 177 10.91 -13.09 7.04
N GLU A 178 10.07 -12.33 7.76
CA GLU A 178 9.96 -10.88 7.59
C GLU A 178 11.23 -10.13 8.00
N TYR A 179 11.87 -10.57 9.09
CA TYR A 179 13.12 -9.97 9.58
C TYR A 179 14.26 -10.04 8.57
N GLN A 180 14.45 -11.20 7.91
CA GLN A 180 15.47 -11.30 6.86
C GLN A 180 15.13 -10.38 5.69
N ARG A 181 13.85 -10.28 5.32
CA ARG A 181 13.39 -9.45 4.23
C ARG A 181 13.62 -7.95 4.49
N ILE A 182 13.22 -7.44 5.65
CA ILE A 182 13.47 -6.03 6.01
C ILE A 182 14.96 -5.74 6.09
N GLU A 183 15.78 -6.65 6.63
CA GLU A 183 17.23 -6.48 6.70
C GLU A 183 17.85 -6.33 5.30
N ASP A 184 17.54 -7.25 4.39
CA ASP A 184 18.07 -7.25 3.03
C ASP A 184 17.56 -6.07 2.20
N LEU A 185 16.27 -5.73 2.34
CA LEU A 185 15.68 -4.55 1.70
C LEU A 185 16.33 -3.27 2.22
N CYS A 186 16.50 -3.11 3.53
CA CYS A 186 17.17 -1.94 4.12
C CYS A 186 18.63 -1.84 3.69
N LYS A 187 19.34 -2.97 3.63
CA LYS A 187 20.72 -3.02 3.11
C LYS A 187 20.79 -2.59 1.64
N TRP A 188 19.85 -3.05 0.82
CA TRP A 188 19.75 -2.63 -0.58
C TRP A 188 19.35 -1.14 -0.70
N GLY A 189 18.45 -0.65 0.14
CA GLY A 189 17.93 0.71 0.11
C GLY A 189 18.91 1.76 0.63
N GLN A 190 19.88 1.35 1.47
CA GLN A 190 20.86 2.24 2.09
C GLN A 190 21.66 3.05 1.06
N LYS A 191 22.10 2.43 -0.04
CA LYS A 191 22.84 3.12 -1.13
C LYS A 191 22.05 4.24 -1.79
N TYR A 192 20.72 4.21 -1.68
CA TYR A 192 19.82 5.19 -2.27
C TYR A 192 19.21 6.15 -1.24
N GLY A 193 19.64 6.05 0.03
CA GLY A 193 19.11 6.84 1.13
C GLY A 193 17.64 6.53 1.46
N LEU A 194 17.16 5.31 1.19
CA LEU A 194 15.82 4.91 1.60
C LEU A 194 15.76 4.77 3.13
N ASN A 195 14.68 5.27 3.71
CA ASN A 195 14.40 5.19 5.14
C ASN A 195 13.46 4.03 5.50
N GLY A 196 12.71 3.52 4.52
CA GLY A 196 11.79 2.40 4.74
C GLY A 196 10.98 1.99 3.52
N PHE A 197 10.06 1.07 3.72
CA PHE A 197 9.21 0.49 2.69
C PHE A 197 7.76 0.43 3.16
N VAL A 198 6.84 0.92 2.35
CA VAL A 198 5.39 0.90 2.60
C VAL A 198 4.79 -0.35 1.98
N ARG A 199 3.88 -0.99 2.69
CA ARG A 199 3.15 -2.19 2.23
C ARG A 199 1.82 -2.31 2.97
N MET A 200 0.94 -3.20 2.51
CA MET A 200 -0.40 -3.35 3.08
C MET A 200 -0.64 -4.76 3.64
N GLN A 201 -1.05 -4.83 4.90
CA GLN A 201 -1.57 -6.05 5.53
C GLN A 201 -3.08 -5.88 5.78
N MET A 202 -3.49 -5.66 7.04
CA MET A 202 -4.84 -5.21 7.39
C MET A 202 -5.02 -3.74 7.02
N ASN A 203 -4.01 -2.91 7.26
CA ASN A 203 -3.94 -1.54 6.74
C ASN A 203 -2.50 -1.28 6.28
N PHE A 204 -2.13 -0.03 6.05
CA PHE A 204 -0.78 0.33 5.63
C PHE A 204 0.20 0.30 6.81
N GLU A 205 1.27 -0.45 6.60
CA GLU A 205 2.41 -0.54 7.49
C GLU A 205 3.71 -0.20 6.76
N MET A 206 4.73 0.06 7.54
CA MET A 206 6.01 0.52 7.07
C MET A 206 7.13 -0.22 7.77
N MET A 207 7.98 -0.86 6.96
CA MET A 207 9.27 -1.38 7.37
C MET A 207 10.26 -0.22 7.47
N ILE A 208 10.67 0.16 8.68
CA ILE A 208 11.59 1.28 8.92
C ILE A 208 13.00 0.75 9.12
N CYS A 209 13.99 1.37 8.47
CA CYS A 209 15.38 0.91 8.54
C CYS A 209 16.16 1.48 9.75
N ASN A 210 15.79 2.67 10.24
CA ASN A 210 16.43 3.31 11.41
C ASN A 210 15.53 4.37 12.06
N PHE A 211 15.09 4.12 13.28
CA PHE A 211 14.19 4.99 14.05
C PHE A 211 14.85 6.23 14.65
N THR A 212 16.16 6.24 14.82
CA THR A 212 16.88 7.36 15.48
C THR A 212 17.17 8.54 14.56
N SER A 213 16.88 8.37 13.27
CA SER A 213 17.31 9.33 12.26
C SER A 213 16.20 10.33 11.93
N HIS A 214 15.05 9.92 11.40
CA HIS A 214 14.06 10.82 10.80
C HIS A 214 12.77 11.02 11.62
N MET A 215 12.70 10.47 12.83
CA MET A 215 11.52 10.55 13.68
C MET A 215 11.90 10.62 15.16
N GLU A 216 10.96 11.06 15.99
CA GLU A 216 11.12 11.09 17.44
C GLU A 216 9.84 10.60 18.14
N VAL A 217 10.00 10.14 19.37
CA VAL A 217 8.88 9.67 20.19
C VAL A 217 8.12 10.87 20.75
N VAL A 218 6.81 10.91 20.53
CA VAL A 218 5.90 11.95 21.08
C VAL A 218 4.96 11.40 22.14
N SER A 219 4.72 10.09 22.16
CA SER A 219 3.91 9.43 23.18
C SER A 219 4.32 7.98 23.35
N SER A 220 4.18 7.47 24.57
CA SER A 220 4.27 6.05 24.88
C SER A 220 3.19 5.65 25.88
N LEU A 221 2.42 4.63 25.53
CA LEU A 221 1.32 4.11 26.33
C LEU A 221 1.60 2.65 26.67
N ASN A 222 1.24 2.24 27.88
CA ASN A 222 1.21 0.82 28.24
C ASN A 222 -0.22 0.30 28.07
N LEU A 223 -0.45 -0.47 27.02
CA LEU A 223 -1.74 -1.06 26.70
C LEU A 223 -1.88 -2.44 27.35
N GLU A 224 -3.11 -2.85 27.62
CA GLU A 224 -3.41 -4.23 27.96
C GLU A 224 -3.19 -5.11 26.72
N THR A 225 -2.54 -6.26 26.91
CA THR A 225 -2.18 -7.15 25.79
C THR A 225 -3.42 -7.85 25.22
N LEU A 226 -3.58 -7.79 23.89
CA LEU A 226 -4.58 -8.57 23.17
C LEU A 226 -4.19 -10.04 23.26
N HIS A 227 -4.83 -10.77 24.16
CA HIS A 227 -4.48 -12.14 24.54
C HIS A 227 -4.51 -13.12 23.35
N LEU A 228 -3.36 -13.42 22.73
CA LEU A 228 -3.09 -14.80 22.33
C LEU A 228 -2.45 -15.48 23.54
N LYS A 229 -3.25 -16.07 24.44
CA LYS A 229 -2.71 -16.96 25.46
C LYS A 229 -2.08 -18.16 24.75
N LEU A 230 -0.77 -18.11 24.53
CA LEU A 230 0.04 -19.27 24.21
C LEU A 230 0.27 -20.05 25.50
N ASP A 231 -0.60 -21.01 25.78
CA ASP A 231 -0.36 -21.98 26.85
C ASP A 231 0.40 -23.16 26.22
N ASN A 232 1.66 -23.38 26.62
CA ASN A 232 2.55 -24.38 26.02
C ASN A 232 2.67 -24.33 24.48
N GLY A 233 2.59 -23.14 23.89
CA GLY A 233 2.71 -22.97 22.44
C GLY A 233 1.44 -23.29 21.65
N GLN A 234 0.31 -23.55 22.32
CA GLN A 234 -1.00 -23.68 21.66
C GLN A 234 -1.85 -22.43 21.88
N PRO A 235 -2.45 -21.86 20.81
CA PRO A 235 -3.42 -20.78 20.95
C PRO A 235 -4.63 -21.32 21.73
N THR A 236 -4.91 -20.75 22.89
CA THR A 236 -6.21 -20.95 23.53
C THR A 236 -7.19 -19.94 22.92
N GLU A 237 -8.16 -20.43 22.16
CA GLU A 237 -9.25 -19.63 21.60
C GLU A 237 -10.17 -19.15 22.73
N ASP A 238 -9.79 -18.06 23.41
CA ASP A 238 -10.70 -17.34 24.29
C ASP A 238 -11.66 -16.51 23.42
N LEU A 239 -12.96 -16.70 23.59
CA LEU A 239 -14.02 -15.97 22.87
C LEU A 239 -13.86 -14.44 23.01
N ASN A 240 -13.27 -13.98 24.13
CA ASN A 240 -12.98 -12.57 24.37
C ASN A 240 -11.85 -12.01 23.49
N THR A 241 -10.88 -12.85 23.11
CA THR A 241 -9.81 -12.45 22.19
C THR A 241 -10.36 -12.25 20.79
N MET A 242 -11.15 -13.20 20.28
CA MET A 242 -11.75 -13.07 18.95
C MET A 242 -12.67 -11.85 18.85
N HIS A 243 -13.41 -11.55 19.92
CA HIS A 243 -14.22 -10.33 19.99
C HIS A 243 -13.36 -9.06 19.98
N SER A 244 -12.30 -9.01 20.79
CA SER A 244 -11.39 -7.85 20.83
C SER A 244 -10.66 -7.62 19.51
N THR A 245 -10.17 -8.69 18.87
CA THR A 245 -9.56 -8.62 17.54
C THR A 245 -10.57 -8.16 16.50
N PHE A 246 -11.81 -8.68 16.53
CA PHE A 246 -12.87 -8.24 15.62
C PHE A 246 -13.19 -6.75 15.80
N GLU A 247 -13.34 -6.27 17.02
CA GLU A 247 -13.61 -4.85 17.29
C GLU A 247 -12.48 -3.95 16.78
N LEU A 248 -11.22 -4.39 16.94
CA LEU A 248 -10.05 -3.66 16.43
C LEU A 248 -9.98 -3.65 14.90
N MET A 249 -10.29 -4.78 14.25
CA MET A 249 -10.39 -4.85 12.79
C MET A 249 -11.54 -3.99 12.28
N ASN A 250 -12.68 -3.99 12.98
CA ASN A 250 -13.83 -3.17 12.66
C ASN A 250 -13.50 -1.67 12.79
N SER A 251 -12.82 -1.24 13.87
CA SER A 251 -12.40 0.15 14.04
C SER A 251 -11.38 0.57 12.97
N ALA A 252 -10.40 -0.28 12.66
CA ALA A 252 -9.44 -0.05 11.58
C ALA A 252 -10.15 0.13 10.23
N SER A 253 -11.21 -0.65 9.97
CA SER A 253 -11.94 -0.60 8.70
C SER A 253 -12.63 0.72 8.42
N TRP A 254 -12.93 1.53 9.45
CA TRP A 254 -13.60 2.82 9.28
C TRP A 254 -12.74 3.85 8.53
N ARG A 255 -11.43 3.57 8.38
CA ARG A 255 -10.45 4.43 7.71
C ARG A 255 -9.98 3.86 6.38
N GLU A 256 -10.55 2.75 5.93
CA GLU A 256 -10.20 2.09 4.66
C GLU A 256 -10.87 2.73 3.44
N ALA A 257 -11.87 3.59 3.66
CA ALA A 257 -12.60 4.26 2.59
C ALA A 257 -11.70 5.24 1.81
N TYR A 258 -12.09 5.52 0.57
CA TYR A 258 -11.47 6.57 -0.24
C TYR A 258 -11.33 7.88 0.57
N PRO A 259 -10.18 8.58 0.53
CA PRO A 259 -9.06 8.45 -0.42
C PRO A 259 -8.02 7.36 -0.13
N GLY A 260 -8.17 6.55 0.93
CA GLY A 260 -7.16 5.59 1.37
C GLY A 260 -6.08 6.26 2.23
N GLU A 261 -4.87 5.68 2.24
CA GLU A 261 -3.72 6.26 2.95
C GLU A 261 -3.22 7.52 2.24
N THR A 262 -3.17 8.64 2.96
CA THR A 262 -2.88 9.97 2.41
C THR A 262 -1.61 10.61 2.97
N GLN A 263 -1.03 10.02 4.02
CA GLN A 263 0.19 10.51 4.67
C GLN A 263 1.44 10.10 3.90
N VAL A 264 1.35 9.11 3.01
CA VAL A 264 2.44 8.71 2.09
C VAL A 264 2.24 9.40 0.75
N ILE A 265 3.17 10.28 0.37
CA ILE A 265 3.11 11.00 -0.90
C ILE A 265 3.88 10.23 -1.97
N LEU A 266 3.18 9.57 -2.88
CA LEU A 266 3.79 8.80 -3.97
C LEU A 266 4.27 9.70 -5.11
N ASP A 267 5.45 9.39 -5.64
CA ASP A 267 5.96 9.94 -6.88
C ASP A 267 5.56 9.04 -8.05
N TYR A 268 4.42 9.38 -8.67
CA TYR A 268 3.90 8.66 -9.83
C TYR A 268 4.82 8.71 -11.05
N SER A 269 5.74 9.68 -11.15
CA SER A 269 6.72 9.69 -12.24
C SER A 269 7.76 8.56 -12.11
N GLY A 270 7.94 8.07 -10.89
CA GLY A 270 8.77 6.93 -10.54
C GLY A 270 8.05 5.58 -10.55
N LEU A 271 6.80 5.50 -11.02
CA LEU A 271 6.03 4.26 -11.02
C LEU A 271 6.66 3.21 -11.94
N VAL A 272 7.01 2.05 -11.36
CA VAL A 272 7.52 0.89 -12.10
C VAL A 272 6.48 -0.23 -12.02
N SER A 273 5.88 -0.57 -13.15
CA SER A 273 4.87 -1.62 -13.22
C SER A 273 5.37 -2.85 -13.96
N PHE A 274 5.16 -4.03 -13.36
CA PHE A 274 5.36 -5.31 -14.00
C PHE A 274 4.27 -5.60 -15.07
N TYR A 275 3.31 -4.70 -15.24
CA TYR A 275 2.39 -4.68 -16.38
C TYR A 275 2.93 -3.88 -17.57
N ASP A 276 4.10 -3.25 -17.48
CA ASP A 276 4.75 -2.63 -18.65
C ASP A 276 5.40 -3.72 -19.53
N THR A 277 4.81 -3.99 -20.70
CA THR A 277 5.30 -5.01 -21.64
C THR A 277 6.59 -4.63 -22.36
N ALA A 278 6.96 -3.35 -22.40
CA ALA A 278 8.26 -2.92 -22.90
C ALA A 278 9.36 -3.20 -21.87
N LEU A 279 9.06 -2.96 -20.58
CA LEU A 279 9.98 -3.20 -19.48
C LEU A 279 10.15 -4.69 -19.14
N VAL A 280 9.04 -5.44 -19.04
CA VAL A 280 9.01 -6.85 -18.63
C VAL A 280 8.24 -7.77 -19.59
N PRO A 281 8.67 -7.88 -20.86
CA PRO A 281 8.01 -8.70 -21.89
C PRO A 281 7.92 -10.19 -21.53
N SER A 282 8.81 -10.73 -20.70
CA SER A 282 8.81 -12.15 -20.30
C SER A 282 7.56 -12.57 -19.53
N LEU A 283 6.87 -11.62 -18.88
CA LEU A 283 5.65 -11.88 -18.11
C LEU A 283 4.37 -11.87 -18.96
N ALA A 284 4.40 -11.26 -20.15
CA ALA A 284 3.22 -11.20 -21.03
C ALA A 284 2.62 -12.58 -21.36
N PRO A 285 3.39 -13.59 -21.84
CA PRO A 285 2.83 -14.92 -22.13
C PRO A 285 2.37 -15.66 -20.87
N ARG A 286 2.86 -15.31 -19.68
CA ARG A 286 2.52 -15.98 -18.41
C ARG A 286 1.11 -15.63 -17.92
N ARG A 287 0.51 -14.56 -18.45
CA ARG A 287 -0.80 -14.04 -18.04
C ARG A 287 -1.95 -14.49 -18.95
N VAL A 288 -1.63 -15.11 -20.09
CA VAL A 288 -2.63 -15.49 -21.09
C VAL A 288 -3.59 -16.51 -20.50
N GLY A 289 -4.89 -16.17 -20.54
CA GLY A 289 -5.96 -17.04 -20.01
C GLY A 289 -6.11 -17.03 -18.49
N LEU A 290 -5.38 -16.15 -17.79
CA LEU A 290 -5.52 -15.95 -16.35
C LEU A 290 -6.34 -14.69 -16.06
N GLU A 291 -7.04 -14.71 -14.93
CA GLU A 291 -7.66 -13.53 -14.36
C GLU A 291 -6.61 -12.70 -13.60
N ARG A 292 -6.86 -11.39 -13.43
CA ARG A 292 -5.88 -10.47 -12.82
C ARG A 292 -5.45 -10.88 -11.41
N TRP A 293 -6.35 -11.45 -10.61
CA TRP A 293 -6.03 -11.91 -9.26
C TRP A 293 -5.15 -13.17 -9.22
N ASP A 294 -4.96 -13.84 -10.37
CA ASP A 294 -4.06 -14.99 -10.54
C ASP A 294 -2.75 -14.59 -11.23
N HIS A 295 -2.58 -13.32 -11.62
CA HIS A 295 -1.31 -12.84 -12.13
C HIS A 295 -0.24 -12.92 -11.04
N ARG A 296 0.96 -13.30 -11.47
CA ARG A 296 2.19 -13.37 -10.66
C ARG A 296 3.32 -12.72 -11.45
N VAL A 297 4.39 -12.35 -10.75
CA VAL A 297 5.68 -12.00 -11.38
C VAL A 297 6.60 -13.22 -11.52
N ALA A 298 6.05 -14.41 -11.27
CA ALA A 298 6.69 -15.70 -11.44
C ALA A 298 7.17 -15.95 -12.88
N GLY A 299 8.44 -16.34 -13.02
CA GLY A 299 9.04 -16.65 -14.32
C GLY A 299 9.45 -15.42 -15.13
N ILE A 300 9.59 -14.25 -14.48
CA ILE A 300 10.32 -13.11 -15.02
C ILE A 300 11.74 -13.54 -15.42
N SER A 301 12.24 -13.07 -16.56
CA SER A 301 13.62 -13.36 -16.97
C SER A 301 14.63 -12.54 -16.17
N SER A 302 15.88 -13.02 -16.10
CA SER A 302 16.94 -12.28 -15.42
C SER A 302 17.20 -10.93 -16.08
N GLU A 303 17.11 -10.84 -17.41
CA GLU A 303 17.28 -9.58 -18.15
C GLU A 303 16.16 -8.58 -17.81
N ASP A 304 14.92 -9.03 -17.70
CA ASP A 304 13.78 -8.19 -17.29
C ASP A 304 13.95 -7.71 -15.85
N MET A 305 14.42 -8.58 -14.95
CA MET A 305 14.65 -8.22 -13.55
C MET A 305 15.76 -7.17 -13.41
N GLU A 306 16.87 -7.33 -14.12
CA GLU A 306 17.95 -6.32 -14.13
C GLU A 306 17.44 -4.98 -14.67
N ARG A 307 16.64 -4.97 -15.75
CA ARG A 307 16.03 -3.74 -16.26
C ARG A 307 15.11 -3.06 -15.24
N VAL A 308 14.32 -3.83 -14.48
CA VAL A 308 13.49 -3.28 -13.40
C VAL A 308 14.37 -2.66 -12.31
N LYS A 309 15.44 -3.34 -11.87
CA LYS A 309 16.34 -2.83 -10.82
C LYS A 309 17.08 -1.58 -11.28
N ASP A 310 17.57 -1.54 -12.51
CA ASP A 310 18.23 -0.38 -13.09
C ASP A 310 17.27 0.80 -13.21
N ARG A 311 16.03 0.55 -13.66
CA ARG A 311 15.00 1.59 -13.75
C ARG A 311 14.64 2.15 -12.38
N LEU A 312 14.43 1.29 -11.38
CA LEU A 312 14.18 1.72 -9.99
C LEU A 312 15.35 2.54 -9.45
N ALA A 313 16.59 2.08 -9.61
CA ALA A 313 17.78 2.79 -9.16
C ALA A 313 17.85 4.22 -9.74
N GLN A 314 17.64 4.35 -11.05
CA GLN A 314 17.61 5.64 -11.73
C GLN A 314 16.54 6.58 -11.18
N LEU A 315 15.32 6.07 -10.98
CA LEU A 315 14.18 6.86 -10.53
C LEU A 315 14.35 7.30 -9.08
N ILE A 316 14.88 6.43 -8.23
CA ILE A 316 15.13 6.73 -6.82
C ILE A 316 16.25 7.78 -6.69
N ASP A 317 17.32 7.71 -7.50
CA ASP A 317 18.42 8.69 -7.44
C ASP A 317 18.06 10.06 -8.02
N THR A 318 17.01 10.13 -8.83
CA THR A 318 16.54 11.41 -9.38
C THR A 318 15.84 12.21 -8.28
N PRO A 319 16.23 13.47 -8.03
CA PRO A 319 15.51 14.34 -7.10
C PRO A 319 14.05 14.46 -7.53
N ALA A 320 13.11 14.32 -6.58
CA ALA A 320 11.70 14.55 -6.86
C ALA A 320 11.54 15.95 -7.49
N VAL A 321 10.87 16.02 -8.64
CA VAL A 321 10.74 17.24 -9.47
C VAL A 321 9.91 18.33 -8.76
N TRP A 322 9.34 18.03 -7.59
CA TRP A 322 8.44 18.90 -6.85
C TRP A 322 8.92 19.10 -5.41
N MET A 323 9.63 20.21 -5.18
CA MET A 323 9.78 20.88 -3.88
C MET A 323 9.32 22.32 -4.03
#